data_AF-C2EPA8-F1
#
_entry.id   AF-C2EPA8-F1
#
_cell.length_a   1.000
_cell.length_b   1.000
_cell.length_c   1.000
_cell.angle_alpha   90.00
_cell.angle_beta   90.00
_cell.angle_gamma   90.00
#
_symmetry.space_group_name_H-M   'P 1'
#
loop_
_entity.id
_entity.type
_entity.pdbx_description
1 polymer ?
#
loop_
_entity_poly.entity_id
_entity_poly.type
_entity_poly.pdbx_seq_one_letter_code
_entity_poly.pdbx_strand_id
1 'polypeptide(L)'
;MFLWNYEDTSVCIGSIFKAYKNIKSYPDDVQERIGQICSNYLYNGHQRIRTLYTNQAITLLENLDETPHVILYKLIGKYFESYYKKDYTTMQIIKNSIKACGYQTIIDKLPK
;
A
#
# COMPACT_ATOMS: atom_id res chain seq x y z
N MET A 1 1.72 -5.28 20.58
CA MET A 1 1.69 -4.03 21.37
C MET A 1 1.48 -2.90 20.39
N PHE A 2 0.30 -2.29 20.37
CA PHE A 2 0.04 -1.08 19.59
C PHE A 2 0.38 0.13 20.47
N LEU A 3 1.29 0.99 20.03
CA LEU A 3 1.74 2.15 20.79
C LEU A 3 0.87 3.41 20.58
N TRP A 4 -0.10 3.39 19.64
CA TRP A 4 -0.84 4.58 19.19
C TRP A 4 -2.28 4.23 18.78
N ASN A 5 -3.24 5.15 19.01
CA ASN A 5 -4.62 5.03 18.50
C ASN A 5 -4.67 5.41 16.99
N TYR A 6 -5.79 5.12 16.31
CA TYR A 6 -5.92 5.34 14.85
C TYR A 6 -5.77 6.81 14.45
N GLU A 7 -6.24 7.73 15.29
CA GLU A 7 -6.18 9.18 15.03
C GLU A 7 -4.74 9.70 15.12
N ASP A 8 -4.00 9.36 16.17
CA ASP A 8 -2.59 9.74 16.31
C ASP A 8 -1.73 9.09 15.21
N THR A 9 -2.06 7.85 14.86
CA THR A 9 -1.42 7.14 13.73
C THR A 9 -1.68 7.87 12.41
N SER A 10 -2.88 8.42 12.21
CA SER A 10 -3.23 9.16 10.97
C SER A 10 -2.45 10.47 10.82
N VAL A 11 -2.18 11.20 11.91
CA VAL A 11 -1.39 12.44 11.89
C VAL A 11 0.07 12.15 11.58
N CYS A 12 0.66 11.13 12.23
CA CYS A 12 2.03 10.70 11.94
C CYS A 12 2.16 10.23 10.49
N ILE A 13 1.20 9.45 10.00
CA ILE A 13 1.19 8.94 8.63
C ILE A 13 1.06 10.06 7.60
N GLY A 14 0.21 11.05 7.84
CA GLY A 14 0.09 12.21 6.95
C GLY A 14 1.42 12.97 6.80
N SER A 15 2.17 13.12 7.89
CA SER A 15 3.50 13.75 7.88
C SER A 15 4.52 12.94 7.09
N ILE A 16 4.54 11.62 7.28
CA ILE A 16 5.40 10.70 6.51
C ILE A 16 5.06 10.83 5.02
N PHE A 17 3.80 10.68 4.63
CA PHE A 17 3.42 10.70 3.22
C PHE A 17 3.73 12.03 2.53
N LYS A 18 3.64 13.14 3.26
CA LYS A 18 4.04 14.46 2.76
C LYS A 18 5.55 14.57 2.55
N ALA A 19 6.36 14.08 3.49
CA ALA A 19 7.82 14.13 3.41
C ALA A 19 8.37 13.32 2.22
N TYR A 20 7.74 12.18 1.93
CA TYR A 20 8.18 11.24 0.91
C TYR A 20 7.42 11.36 -0.42
N LYS A 21 6.71 12.46 -0.67
CA LYS A 21 5.92 12.66 -1.91
C LYS A 21 6.71 12.39 -3.20
N ASN A 22 8.01 12.73 -3.20
CA ASN A 22 8.92 12.46 -4.32
C ASN A 22 9.75 11.19 -4.06
N ILE A 23 9.10 10.06 -3.80
CA ILE A 23 9.75 8.85 -3.27
C ILE A 23 10.94 8.34 -4.11
N LYS A 24 10.91 8.54 -5.43
CA LYS A 24 12.00 8.17 -6.37
C LYS A 24 13.31 8.92 -6.15
N SER A 25 13.30 10.06 -5.44
CA SER A 25 14.54 10.78 -5.12
C SER A 25 15.29 10.16 -3.93
N TYR A 26 14.72 9.14 -3.29
CA TYR A 26 15.28 8.49 -2.12
C TYR A 26 15.92 7.15 -2.48
N PRO A 27 16.93 6.69 -1.71
CA PRO A 27 17.55 5.39 -1.91
C PRO A 27 16.57 4.22 -1.74
N ASP A 28 16.90 3.09 -2.37
CA ASP A 28 16.09 1.86 -2.40
C ASP A 28 15.60 1.40 -1.02
N ASP A 29 16.46 1.44 0.01
CA ASP A 29 16.11 1.02 1.37
C ASP A 29 15.04 1.92 2.02
N VAL A 30 15.07 3.22 1.69
CA VAL A 30 14.04 4.17 2.11
C VAL A 30 12.74 3.88 1.35
N GLN A 31 12.82 3.64 0.04
CA GLN A 31 11.64 3.28 -0.76
C GLN A 31 10.96 2.01 -0.25
N GLU A 32 11.73 0.99 0.09
CA GLU A 32 11.23 -0.26 0.68
C GLU A 32 10.51 -0.02 2.02
N ARG A 33 11.11 0.77 2.92
CA ARG A 33 10.51 1.12 4.21
C ARG A 33 9.20 1.88 4.05
N ILE A 34 9.17 2.87 3.16
CA ILE A 34 7.95 3.63 2.87
C ILE A 34 6.90 2.72 2.22
N GLY A 35 7.29 1.83 1.32
CA GLY A 35 6.42 0.82 0.72
C GLY A 35 5.77 -0.09 1.76
N GLN A 36 6.55 -0.53 2.74
CA GLN A 36 6.07 -1.34 3.87
C GLN A 36 5.09 -0.56 4.77
N ILE A 37 5.42 0.70 5.11
CA ILE A 37 4.53 1.57 5.90
C ILE A 37 3.20 1.80 5.18
N CYS A 38 3.24 2.14 3.89
CA CYS A 38 2.03 2.36 3.08
C CYS A 38 1.18 1.08 3.00
N SER A 39 1.80 -0.07 2.73
CA SER A 39 1.10 -1.35 2.65
C SER A 39 0.45 -1.72 3.99
N ASN A 40 1.18 -1.56 5.09
CA ASN A 40 0.65 -1.80 6.44
C ASN A 40 -0.51 -0.85 6.78
N TYR A 41 -0.41 0.42 6.40
CA TYR A 41 -1.50 1.37 6.56
C TYR A 41 -2.75 0.91 5.79
N LEU A 42 -2.60 0.51 4.53
CA LEU A 42 -3.72 0.01 3.72
C LEU A 42 -4.33 -1.27 4.30
N TYR A 43 -3.52 -2.22 4.78
CA TYR A 43 -4.03 -3.44 5.42
C TYR A 43 -4.81 -3.17 6.70
N ASN A 44 -4.40 -2.20 7.52
CA ASN A 44 -5.08 -1.91 8.79
C ASN A 44 -6.22 -0.89 8.61
N GLY A 45 -6.18 -0.06 7.57
CA GLY A 45 -7.11 1.04 7.31
C GLY A 45 -8.15 0.78 6.22
N HIS A 46 -8.29 -0.47 5.75
CA HIS A 46 -9.17 -0.88 4.64
C HIS A 46 -10.69 -0.75 4.91
N GLN A 47 -11.12 0.13 5.83
CA GLN A 47 -12.53 0.45 5.97
C GLN A 47 -13.09 0.86 4.59
N ARG A 48 -14.38 0.57 4.34
CA ARG A 48 -15.03 0.72 3.02
C ARG A 48 -14.92 2.12 2.40
N ILE A 49 -14.51 3.13 3.18
CA ILE A 49 -14.43 4.52 2.77
C ILE A 49 -12.97 4.88 2.43
N ARG A 50 -12.77 5.27 1.18
CA ARG A 50 -11.50 5.81 0.67
C ARG A 50 -11.22 7.17 1.31
N THR A 51 -10.10 7.30 2.02
CA THR A 51 -9.70 8.56 2.68
C THR A 51 -8.59 9.30 1.90
N LEU A 52 -8.27 10.53 2.31
CA LEU A 52 -7.12 11.27 1.79
C LEU A 52 -5.80 10.50 1.98
N TYR A 53 -5.59 9.92 3.15
CA TYR A 53 -4.37 9.17 3.46
C TYR A 53 -4.31 7.84 2.70
N THR A 54 -5.45 7.20 2.45
CA THR A 54 -5.55 6.05 1.55
C THR A 54 -5.05 6.40 0.15
N ASN A 55 -5.43 7.57 -0.37
CA ASN A 55 -4.96 8.03 -1.68
C ASN A 55 -3.47 8.28 -1.70
N GLN A 56 -2.95 8.96 -0.68
CA GLN A 56 -1.53 9.24 -0.57
C GLN A 56 -0.70 7.96 -0.49
N ALA A 57 -1.14 6.96 0.29
CA ALA A 57 -0.49 5.66 0.36
C ALA A 57 -0.45 4.97 -1.01
N ILE A 58 -1.59 4.89 -1.72
CA ILE A 58 -1.67 4.29 -3.06
C ILE A 58 -0.73 5.02 -4.03
N THR A 59 -0.78 6.35 -4.06
CA THR A 59 0.06 7.17 -4.93
C THR A 59 1.55 7.00 -4.64
N LEU A 60 1.96 6.87 -3.37
CA LEU A 60 3.35 6.59 -3.04
C LEU A 60 3.78 5.23 -3.55
N LEU A 61 2.95 4.20 -3.38
CA LEU A 61 3.20 2.85 -3.88
C LEU A 61 3.32 2.81 -5.42
N GLU A 62 2.47 3.54 -6.13
CA GLU A 62 2.53 3.65 -7.60
C GLU A 62 3.83 4.33 -8.07
N ASN A 63 4.31 5.30 -7.31
CA ASN A 63 5.50 6.09 -7.63
C ASN A 63 6.82 5.49 -7.13
N LEU A 64 6.81 4.32 -6.45
CA LEU A 64 8.05 3.58 -6.18
C LEU A 64 8.79 3.29 -7.50
N ASP A 65 10.11 3.14 -7.40
CA ASP A 65 10.93 2.83 -8.56
C ASP A 65 10.55 1.53 -9.27
N GLU A 66 11.06 1.36 -10.49
CA GLU A 66 10.77 0.21 -11.35
C GLU A 66 11.77 -0.92 -11.12
N THR A 67 12.13 -1.12 -9.86
CA THR A 67 13.10 -2.14 -9.43
C THR A 67 12.37 -3.38 -8.89
N PRO A 68 12.94 -4.58 -9.04
CA PRO A 68 12.27 -5.82 -8.63
C PRO A 68 11.91 -5.87 -7.13
N HIS A 69 12.70 -5.25 -6.26
CA HIS A 69 12.52 -5.36 -4.81
C HIS A 69 11.25 -4.64 -4.31
N VAL A 70 10.71 -3.66 -5.05
CA VAL A 70 9.47 -2.96 -4.68
C VAL A 70 8.21 -3.49 -5.38
N ILE A 71 8.32 -4.47 -6.28
CA ILE A 71 7.22 -4.89 -7.15
C ILE A 71 5.95 -5.29 -6.37
N LEU A 72 6.12 -5.98 -5.24
CA LEU A 72 5.00 -6.43 -4.42
C LEU A 72 4.21 -5.24 -3.85
N TYR A 73 4.89 -4.19 -3.41
CA TYR A 73 4.24 -3.00 -2.88
C TYR A 73 3.45 -2.27 -3.97
N LYS A 74 3.96 -2.21 -5.21
CA LYS A 74 3.23 -1.65 -6.35
C LYS A 74 1.97 -2.46 -6.66
N LEU A 75 2.05 -3.79 -6.62
CA LEU A 75 0.89 -4.67 -6.80
C LEU A 75 -0.17 -4.48 -5.70
N ILE A 76 0.27 -4.32 -4.44
CA ILE A 76 -0.62 -4.02 -3.31
C ILE A 76 -1.33 -2.68 -3.52
N GLY A 77 -0.58 -1.62 -3.87
CA GLY A 77 -1.14 -0.31 -4.18
C GLY A 77 -2.19 -0.39 -5.27
N LYS A 78 -1.89 -1.11 -6.36
CA LYS A 78 -2.83 -1.31 -7.46
C LYS A 78 -4.07 -2.09 -7.06
N TYR A 79 -3.93 -3.14 -6.22
CA TYR A 79 -5.06 -3.90 -5.71
C TYR A 79 -6.03 -3.01 -4.94
N PHE A 80 -5.51 -2.21 -4.00
CA PHE A 80 -6.34 -1.30 -3.21
C PHE A 80 -6.98 -0.22 -4.08
N GLU A 81 -6.26 0.33 -5.07
CA GLU A 81 -6.84 1.26 -6.03
C GLU A 81 -8.06 0.64 -6.75
N SER A 82 -7.92 -0.58 -7.25
CA SER A 82 -8.98 -1.32 -7.92
C SER A 82 -10.13 -1.67 -6.96
N TYR A 83 -9.86 -2.03 -5.71
CA TYR A 83 -10.87 -2.28 -4.68
C TYR A 83 -11.80 -1.08 -4.49
N TYR A 84 -11.24 0.12 -4.30
CA TYR A 84 -12.06 1.32 -4.13
C TYR A 84 -12.80 1.74 -5.41
N LYS A 85 -12.25 1.42 -6.58
CA LYS A 85 -12.92 1.65 -7.89
C LYS A 85 -13.95 0.57 -8.24
N LYS A 86 -14.08 -0.50 -7.44
CA LYS A 86 -14.88 -1.69 -7.74
C LYS A 86 -14.49 -2.38 -9.06
N ASP A 87 -13.21 -2.31 -9.40
CA ASP A 87 -12.63 -3.00 -10.55
C ASP A 87 -12.21 -4.42 -10.16
N TYR A 88 -13.20 -5.31 -10.08
CA TYR A 88 -13.03 -6.69 -9.64
C TYR A 88 -12.16 -7.52 -10.60
N THR A 89 -12.12 -7.16 -11.88
CA THR A 89 -11.28 -7.83 -12.89
C THR A 89 -9.82 -7.66 -12.55
N THR A 90 -9.38 -6.41 -12.35
CA THR A 90 -7.99 -6.12 -11.99
C THR A 90 -7.63 -6.68 -10.62
N MET A 91 -8.55 -6.61 -9.64
CA MET A 91 -8.34 -7.23 -8.33
C MET A 91 -8.05 -8.73 -8.46
N GLN A 92 -8.84 -9.45 -9.26
CA GLN A 92 -8.68 -10.89 -9.42
C GLN A 92 -7.38 -11.26 -10.13
N ILE A 93 -6.98 -10.50 -11.16
CA ILE A 93 -5.70 -10.67 -11.85
C ILE A 93 -4.54 -10.54 -10.84
N ILE A 94 -4.51 -9.46 -10.07
CA ILE A 94 -3.44 -9.22 -9.10
C ILE A 94 -3.41 -10.32 -8.03
N LYS A 95 -4.58 -10.67 -7.48
CA LYS A 95 -4.71 -11.72 -6.47
C LYS A 95 -4.20 -13.05 -6.98
N ASN A 96 -4.54 -13.43 -8.21
CA ASN A 96 -4.09 -14.66 -8.83
C ASN A 96 -2.57 -14.67 -9.07
N SER A 97 -2.00 -13.55 -9.54
CA SER A 97 -0.56 -13.42 -9.74
C SER A 97 0.22 -13.58 -8.43
N ILE A 98 -0.22 -12.89 -7.37
CA ILE A 98 0.38 -13.01 -6.03
C ILE A 98 0.24 -14.45 -5.50
N LYS A 99 -0.91 -15.09 -5.75
CA LYS A 99 -1.19 -16.47 -5.32
C LYS A 99 -0.28 -17.48 -6.01
N ALA A 100 -0.11 -17.34 -7.31
CA ALA A 100 0.72 -18.22 -8.12
C ALA A 100 2.19 -18.21 -7.67
N CYS A 101 2.66 -17.08 -7.14
CA CYS A 101 4.00 -16.94 -6.58
C CYS A 101 4.15 -17.45 -5.12
N GLY A 102 3.09 -17.99 -4.51
CA GLY A 102 3.13 -18.58 -3.16
C GLY A 102 2.91 -17.60 -2.00
N TYR A 103 2.56 -16.34 -2.26
CA TYR A 103 2.36 -15.32 -1.22
C TYR A 103 0.95 -15.34 -0.60
N GLN A 104 0.48 -16.49 -0.15
CA GLN A 104 -0.87 -16.65 0.42
C GLN A 104 -1.11 -15.75 1.65
N THR A 105 -0.09 -15.56 2.48
CA THR A 105 -0.14 -14.72 3.69
C THR A 105 -0.47 -13.24 3.40
N ILE A 106 -0.15 -12.77 2.18
CA ILE A 106 -0.49 -11.42 1.73
C ILE A 106 -1.95 -11.36 1.29
N ILE A 107 -2.40 -12.39 0.56
CA ILE A 107 -3.77 -12.49 0.07
C ILE A 107 -4.77 -12.49 1.21
N ASP A 108 -4.45 -13.18 2.30
CA ASP A 108 -5.33 -13.29 3.46
C ASP A 108 -5.60 -11.94 4.14
N LYS A 109 -4.73 -10.95 3.92
CA LYS A 109 -4.86 -9.58 4.43
C LYS A 109 -5.55 -8.62 3.45
N LEU A 110 -5.78 -9.04 2.21
CA LEU A 110 -6.43 -8.19 1.22
C LEU A 110 -7.94 -8.14 1.46
N PRO A 111 -8.59 -6.97 1.31
CA PRO A 111 -10.03 -6.87 1.42
C PRO A 111 -10.71 -7.73 0.34
N LYS A 112 -11.83 -8.35 0.72
CA LYS A 112 -12.62 -9.24 -0.14
C LYS A 112 -13.53 -8.48 -1.08
#